data_AF-A0A820M2E5-F1
#
_entry.id   AF-A0A820M2E5-F1
#
_cell.length_a   1.000
_cell.length_b   1.000
_cell.length_c   1.000
_cell.angle_alpha   90.00
_cell.angle_beta   90.00
_cell.angle_gamma   90.00
#
_symmetry.space_group_name_H-M   'P 1'
#
loop_
_entity.id
_entity.type
_entity.pdbx_description
1 polymer ?
#
loop_
_entity_poly.entity_id
_entity_poly.type
_entity_poly.pdbx_seq_one_letter_code
_entity_poly.pdbx_strand_id
1 'polypeptide(L)'
;LLKLEYWAWKVLSKDSYQWINQPNYLNLFYTLISFNKNLIFNYDYIDDNIKAALLIPDTIDLINGIFEQINRTKDDNDPFFTIISLWLDNISLFIYENPQFDTSPIICHMNQYIGHNYLMTEQFLFYLIQLQQPTIAQTIFTTKQLFYIRTCSFSLNSYLAAQEEDFPFTAQEIMNYIGNDFVKIIDVHSHIIDMWSEKLLTCIAHLIGFISACCWWNGENITHINLL
;
A
#
# COMPACT_ATOMS: atom_id res chain seq x y z
N LEU A 1 22.98 9.70 3.60
CA LEU A 1 21.57 9.40 3.32
C LEU A 1 21.24 7.94 3.60
N LEU A 2 21.83 6.96 2.91
CA LEU A 2 21.61 5.51 3.17
C LEU A 2 21.66 5.11 4.65
N LYS A 3 22.63 5.62 5.42
CA LYS A 3 22.71 5.37 6.88
C LYS A 3 21.50 5.88 7.66
N LEU A 4 20.92 7.00 7.24
CA LEU A 4 19.73 7.60 7.84
C LEU A 4 18.47 6.81 7.46
N GLU A 5 18.36 6.34 6.20
CA GLU A 5 17.30 5.43 5.77
C GLU A 5 17.31 4.13 6.55
N TYR A 6 18.48 3.50 6.62
CA TYR A 6 18.67 2.28 7.38
C TYR A 6 18.30 2.48 8.86
N TRP A 7 18.69 3.61 9.45
CA TRP A 7 18.27 3.96 10.80
C TRP A 7 16.76 4.09 10.92
N ALA A 8 16.11 4.77 9.97
CA ALA A 8 14.66 4.95 9.98
C ALA A 8 13.94 3.59 9.89
N TRP A 9 14.36 2.69 8.99
CA TRP A 9 13.79 1.35 8.85
C TRP A 9 13.93 0.56 10.15
N LYS A 10 15.12 0.59 10.76
CA LYS A 10 15.40 -0.10 12.02
C LYS A 10 14.61 0.43 13.20
N VAL A 11 14.32 1.73 13.23
CA VAL A 11 13.50 2.34 14.28
C VAL A 11 12.04 1.94 14.08
N LEU A 12 11.53 2.06 12.85
CA LEU A 12 10.14 1.74 12.51
C LEU A 12 9.82 0.25 12.56
N SER A 13 10.82 -0.63 12.43
CA SER A 13 10.64 -2.08 12.54
C SER A 13 10.69 -2.62 13.98
N LYS A 14 10.75 -1.74 14.98
CA LYS A 14 10.85 -2.09 16.40
C LYS A 14 9.77 -1.32 17.18
N ASP A 15 9.96 -1.15 18.49
CA ASP A 15 9.12 -0.23 19.25
C ASP A 15 9.47 1.23 18.88
N SER A 16 8.74 1.76 17.90
CA SER A 16 8.92 3.11 17.39
C SER A 16 8.16 4.17 18.19
N TYR A 17 7.32 3.80 19.18
CA TYR A 17 6.47 4.73 19.93
C TYR A 17 7.26 5.80 20.68
N GLN A 18 8.44 5.46 21.19
CA GLN A 18 9.33 6.43 21.84
C GLN A 18 9.81 7.54 20.87
N TRP A 19 9.77 7.29 19.56
CA TRP A 19 10.19 8.22 18.51
C TRP A 19 8.98 8.93 17.89
N ILE A 20 8.00 8.18 17.37
CA ILE A 20 6.89 8.75 16.58
C ILE A 20 5.97 9.66 17.40
N ASN A 21 5.92 9.50 18.72
CA ASN A 21 5.13 10.37 19.61
C ASN A 21 5.81 11.71 19.90
N GLN A 22 7.08 11.88 19.51
CA GLN A 22 7.79 13.14 19.65
C GLN A 22 7.70 13.94 18.35
N PRO A 23 7.21 15.20 18.38
CA PRO A 23 7.00 15.99 17.16
C PRO A 23 8.25 16.14 16.28
N ASN A 24 9.44 16.22 16.89
CA ASN A 24 10.70 16.37 16.14
C ASN A 24 11.04 15.14 15.31
N TYR A 25 10.83 13.93 15.86
CA TYR A 25 11.10 12.69 15.14
C TYR A 25 10.01 12.41 14.11
N LEU A 26 8.75 12.70 14.42
CA LEU A 26 7.67 12.64 13.43
C LEU A 26 7.96 13.53 12.22
N ASN A 27 8.37 14.78 12.45
CA ASN A 27 8.77 15.70 11.39
C ASN A 27 10.01 15.21 10.63
N LEU A 28 10.97 14.59 11.32
CA LEU A 28 12.13 13.99 10.69
C LEU A 28 11.73 12.88 9.70
N PHE A 29 10.83 11.97 10.10
CA PHE A 29 10.34 10.92 9.21
C PHE A 29 9.65 11.50 7.98
N TYR A 30 8.72 12.45 8.16
CA TYR A 30 8.05 13.08 7.01
C TYR A 30 9.01 13.82 6.09
N THR A 31 9.99 14.53 6.65
CA THR A 31 11.02 15.23 5.89
C THR A 31 11.87 14.25 5.09
N LEU A 32 12.28 13.14 5.71
CA LEU A 32 13.08 12.10 5.07
C LEU A 32 12.33 11.46 3.91
N ILE A 33 11.07 11.09 4.12
CA ILE A 33 10.22 10.49 3.10
C ILE A 33 10.02 11.44 1.91
N SER A 34 9.73 12.71 2.19
CA SER A 34 9.55 13.72 1.14
C SER A 34 10.85 13.99 0.39
N PHE A 35 11.98 14.04 1.09
CA PHE A 35 13.29 14.21 0.48
C PHE A 35 13.62 13.04 -0.45
N ASN A 36 13.41 11.80 -0.02
CA ASN A 36 13.65 10.61 -0.85
C ASN A 36 12.75 10.56 -2.06
N LYS A 37 11.46 10.87 -1.90
CA LYS A 37 10.53 10.95 -3.03
C LYS A 37 11.07 11.91 -4.09
N ASN A 38 11.44 13.12 -3.69
CA ASN A 38 12.01 14.09 -4.63
C ASN A 38 13.32 13.58 -5.26
N LEU A 39 14.20 12.97 -4.46
CA LEU A 39 15.48 12.45 -4.93
C LEU A 39 15.30 11.32 -5.96
N ILE A 40 14.36 10.41 -5.73
CA ILE A 40 14.12 9.21 -6.54
C ILE A 40 13.41 9.58 -7.85
N PHE A 41 12.38 10.42 -7.78
CA PHE A 41 11.47 10.65 -8.91
C PHE A 41 11.71 11.94 -9.71
N ASN A 42 12.53 12.87 -9.21
CA ASN A 42 12.80 14.14 -9.92
C ASN A 42 14.25 14.28 -10.42
N TYR A 43 15.09 13.26 -10.25
CA TYR A 43 16.49 13.30 -10.64
C TYR A 43 16.90 12.06 -11.45
N ASP A 44 16.75 12.16 -12.77
CA ASP A 44 16.97 11.06 -13.72
C ASP A 44 18.43 10.57 -13.79
N TYR A 45 19.39 11.37 -13.34
CA TYR A 45 20.82 11.00 -13.38
C TYR A 45 21.25 10.03 -12.27
N ILE A 46 20.36 9.76 -11.29
CA ILE A 46 20.64 8.81 -10.22
C ILE A 46 20.31 7.40 -10.72
N ASP A 47 21.26 6.49 -10.59
CA ASP A 47 21.09 5.08 -10.97
C ASP A 47 19.95 4.42 -10.16
N ASP A 48 19.13 3.61 -10.84
CA ASP A 48 17.95 3.02 -10.21
C ASP A 48 18.31 2.03 -9.09
N ASN A 49 19.49 1.39 -9.11
CA ASN A 49 19.93 0.57 -7.98
C ASN A 49 20.23 1.42 -6.74
N ILE A 50 20.72 2.65 -6.92
CA ILE A 50 20.91 3.59 -5.81
C ILE A 50 19.56 4.06 -5.29
N LYS A 51 18.61 4.36 -6.18
CA LYS A 51 17.22 4.70 -5.78
C LYS A 51 16.57 3.55 -5.00
N ALA A 52 16.72 2.32 -5.49
CA ALA A 52 16.23 1.12 -4.82
C ALA A 52 16.85 0.96 -3.42
N ALA A 53 18.17 1.12 -3.28
CA ALA A 53 18.86 1.01 -1.98
C ALA A 53 18.47 2.11 -0.97
N LEU A 54 17.92 3.24 -1.43
CA LEU A 54 17.39 4.29 -0.56
C LEU A 54 15.98 3.99 -0.05
N LEU A 55 15.24 3.15 -0.75
CA LEU A 55 13.80 3.01 -0.56
C LEU A 55 13.41 1.62 -0.06
N ILE A 56 14.04 0.57 -0.60
CA ILE A 56 13.80 -0.82 -0.23
C ILE A 56 14.69 -1.15 0.97
N PRO A 57 14.15 -1.68 2.08
CA PRO A 57 14.98 -2.05 3.23
C PRO A 57 15.94 -3.18 2.88
N ASP A 58 17.04 -3.30 3.63
CA ASP A 58 18.08 -4.30 3.34
C ASP A 58 17.69 -5.75 3.70
N THR A 59 16.68 -5.95 4.55
CA THR A 59 16.34 -7.28 5.09
C THR A 59 14.85 -7.46 5.29
N ILE A 60 14.37 -8.69 5.07
CA ILE A 60 13.00 -9.13 5.37
C ILE A 60 12.61 -8.89 6.84
N ASP A 61 13.54 -9.03 7.79
CA ASP A 61 13.28 -8.82 9.22
C ASP A 61 12.80 -7.39 9.53
N LEU A 62 13.26 -6.38 8.78
CA LEU A 62 12.81 -5.00 8.94
C LEU A 62 11.34 -4.84 8.52
N ILE A 63 10.95 -5.48 7.41
CA ILE A 63 9.56 -5.52 6.94
C ILE A 63 8.67 -6.27 7.93
N ASN A 64 9.11 -7.44 8.40
CA ASN A 64 8.38 -8.21 9.41
C ASN A 64 8.15 -7.40 10.68
N GLY A 65 9.18 -6.70 11.16
CA GLY A 65 9.06 -5.84 12.35
C GLY A 65 8.02 -4.72 12.18
N ILE A 66 7.93 -4.13 10.99
CA ILE A 66 6.90 -3.13 10.67
C ILE A 66 5.51 -3.74 10.70
N PHE A 67 5.31 -4.88 10.03
CA PHE A 67 4.00 -5.55 10.03
C PHE A 67 3.58 -6.05 11.41
N GLU A 68 4.52 -6.56 12.20
CA GLU A 68 4.26 -6.86 13.61
C GLU A 68 3.82 -5.63 14.40
N GLN A 69 4.44 -4.48 14.16
CA GLN A 69 4.03 -3.24 14.81
C GLN A 69 2.61 -2.82 14.37
N ILE A 70 2.31 -2.86 13.06
CA ILE A 70 0.95 -2.60 12.54
C ILE A 70 -0.08 -3.46 13.26
N ASN A 71 0.19 -4.76 13.42
CA ASN A 71 -0.73 -5.71 14.03
C ASN A 71 -0.93 -5.46 15.53
N ARG A 72 0.07 -4.89 16.22
CA ARG A 72 -0.01 -4.54 17.65
C ARG A 72 -0.69 -3.19 17.88
N THR A 73 -0.72 -2.30 16.89
CA THR A 73 -1.30 -0.95 17.01
C THR A 73 -2.82 -1.00 17.06
N LYS A 74 -3.37 -0.52 18.19
CA LYS A 74 -4.80 -0.47 18.48
C LYS A 74 -5.46 0.87 18.16
N ASP A 75 -4.68 1.95 18.11
CA ASP A 75 -5.20 3.26 17.72
C ASP A 75 -5.32 3.32 16.19
N ASP A 76 -6.55 3.46 15.70
CA ASP A 76 -6.82 3.52 14.27
C ASP A 76 -6.29 4.82 13.63
N ASN A 77 -5.97 5.84 14.43
CA ASN A 77 -5.41 7.11 13.96
C ASN A 77 -3.93 7.27 14.30
N ASP A 78 -3.24 6.17 14.63
CA ASP A 78 -1.82 6.21 14.99
C ASP A 78 -0.98 6.84 13.85
N PRO A 79 -0.08 7.80 14.15
CA PRO A 79 0.82 8.41 13.18
C PRO A 79 1.70 7.40 12.43
N PHE A 80 2.00 6.26 13.06
CA PHE A 80 2.78 5.17 12.46
C PHE A 80 2.22 4.73 11.11
N PHE A 81 0.89 4.56 11.01
CA PHE A 81 0.25 4.18 9.75
C PHE A 81 0.53 5.19 8.65
N THR A 82 0.53 6.48 8.97
CA THR A 82 0.80 7.52 7.97
C THR A 82 2.25 7.45 7.48
N ILE A 83 3.21 7.26 8.39
CA ILE A 83 4.63 7.15 8.05
C ILE A 83 4.86 5.94 7.13
N ILE A 84 4.38 4.76 7.55
CA ILE A 84 4.57 3.53 6.79
C ILE A 84 3.83 3.57 5.45
N SER A 85 2.61 4.10 5.42
CA SER A 85 1.88 4.30 4.16
C SER A 85 2.69 5.10 3.15
N LEU A 86 3.27 6.23 3.54
CA LEU A 86 4.05 7.04 2.59
C LEU A 86 5.29 6.31 2.06
N TRP A 87 5.94 5.48 2.88
CA TRP A 87 7.05 4.65 2.42
C TRP A 87 6.62 3.54 1.48
N LEU A 88 5.57 2.80 1.82
CA LEU A 88 5.04 1.75 0.95
C LEU A 88 4.47 2.32 -0.36
N ASP A 89 3.82 3.49 -0.31
CA ASP A 89 3.33 4.18 -1.50
C ASP A 89 4.50 4.59 -2.42
N ASN A 90 5.61 5.08 -1.86
CA ASN A 90 6.82 5.36 -2.64
C ASN A 90 7.44 4.08 -3.23
N ILE A 91 7.51 2.98 -2.47
CA ILE A 91 7.98 1.67 -2.98
C ILE A 91 7.12 1.20 -4.15
N SER A 92 5.79 1.29 -3.99
CA SER A 92 4.81 0.88 -5.01
C SER A 92 4.96 1.68 -6.29
N LEU A 93 5.17 3.00 -6.17
CA LEU A 93 5.43 3.86 -7.32
C LEU A 93 6.77 3.55 -7.98
N PHE A 94 7.82 3.31 -7.19
CA PHE A 94 9.14 2.95 -7.71
C PHE A 94 9.11 1.65 -8.52
N ILE A 95 8.43 0.61 -8.02
CA ILE A 95 8.25 -0.66 -8.74
C ILE A 95 7.46 -0.45 -10.03
N TYR A 96 6.40 0.36 -9.98
CA TYR A 96 5.60 0.66 -11.18
C TYR A 96 6.44 1.31 -12.29
N GLU A 97 7.33 2.25 -11.94
CA GLU A 97 8.24 2.90 -12.89
C GLU A 97 9.46 2.03 -13.27
N ASN A 98 9.83 1.08 -12.41
CA ASN A 98 10.99 0.22 -12.57
C ASN A 98 10.64 -1.25 -12.33
N PRO A 99 9.87 -1.89 -13.25
CA PRO A 99 9.36 -3.24 -13.05
C PRO A 99 10.45 -4.26 -12.76
N GLN A 100 11.69 -4.06 -13.22
CA GLN A 100 12.81 -4.97 -12.96
C GLN A 100 13.15 -5.21 -11.47
N PHE A 101 12.60 -4.42 -10.55
CA PHE A 101 12.76 -4.61 -9.09
C PHE A 101 11.62 -5.38 -8.43
N ASP A 102 10.59 -5.78 -9.18
CA ASP A 102 9.42 -6.55 -8.71
C ASP A 102 9.81 -7.88 -8.05
N THR A 103 10.80 -8.57 -8.64
CA THR A 103 11.34 -9.88 -8.22
C THR A 103 12.31 -9.79 -7.05
N SER A 104 12.51 -8.59 -6.48
CA SER A 104 13.28 -8.45 -5.25
C SER A 104 12.65 -9.29 -4.14
N PRO A 105 13.40 -10.18 -3.45
CA PRO A 105 12.84 -11.05 -2.42
C PRO A 105 12.07 -10.31 -1.32
N ILE A 106 12.47 -9.06 -1.05
CA ILE A 106 11.84 -8.21 -0.05
C ILE A 106 10.50 -7.68 -0.55
N ILE A 107 10.42 -7.30 -1.82
CA ILE A 107 9.18 -6.84 -2.45
C ILE A 107 8.19 -8.00 -2.57
N CYS A 108 8.67 -9.17 -2.97
CA CYS A 108 7.83 -10.38 -3.04
C CYS A 108 7.26 -10.72 -1.66
N HIS A 109 8.14 -10.84 -0.65
CA HIS A 109 7.73 -11.13 0.72
C HIS A 109 6.72 -10.11 1.26
N MET A 110 6.97 -8.82 1.02
CA MET A 110 6.10 -7.74 1.46
C MET A 110 4.69 -7.85 0.86
N ASN A 111 4.58 -8.05 -0.46
CA ASN A 111 3.29 -8.12 -1.13
C ASN A 111 2.54 -9.42 -0.82
N GLN A 112 3.23 -10.56 -0.71
CA GLN A 112 2.64 -11.81 -0.24
C GLN A 112 2.07 -11.66 1.19
N TYR A 113 2.83 -11.01 2.08
CA TYR A 113 2.36 -10.72 3.44
C TYR A 113 1.12 -9.81 3.42
N ILE A 114 1.13 -8.76 2.61
CA ILE A 114 -0.01 -7.84 2.46
C ILE A 114 -1.24 -8.58 1.95
N GLY A 115 -1.08 -9.42 0.92
CA GLY A 115 -2.16 -10.25 0.39
C GLY A 115 -2.79 -11.11 1.46
N HIS A 116 -1.97 -11.83 2.22
CA HIS A 116 -2.45 -12.79 3.21
C HIS A 116 -3.03 -12.13 4.48
N ASN A 117 -2.35 -11.13 5.03
CA ASN A 117 -2.64 -10.62 6.36
C ASN A 117 -3.46 -9.33 6.38
N TYR A 118 -3.61 -8.67 5.23
CA TYR A 118 -4.39 -7.44 5.13
C TYR A 118 -5.51 -7.57 4.12
N LEU A 119 -5.23 -7.89 2.86
CA LEU A 119 -6.25 -7.94 1.81
C LEU A 119 -7.30 -9.05 2.07
N MET A 120 -6.86 -10.29 2.24
CA MET A 120 -7.74 -11.45 2.36
C MET A 120 -8.25 -11.65 3.80
N THR A 121 -8.73 -10.57 4.42
CA THR A 121 -9.19 -10.56 5.82
C THR A 121 -10.56 -9.92 6.01
N GLU A 122 -11.26 -10.34 7.06
CA GLU A 122 -12.55 -9.74 7.45
C GLU A 122 -12.43 -8.25 7.76
N GLN A 123 -11.27 -7.81 8.27
CA GLN A 123 -11.01 -6.40 8.56
C GLN A 123 -11.00 -5.54 7.29
N PHE A 124 -10.42 -6.05 6.20
CA PHE A 124 -10.44 -5.36 4.92
C PHE A 124 -11.84 -5.31 4.33
N LEU A 125 -12.59 -6.42 4.37
CA LEU A 125 -14.01 -6.43 3.95
C LEU A 125 -14.85 -5.44 4.75
N PHE A 126 -14.67 -5.39 6.07
CA PHE A 126 -15.34 -4.42 6.93
C PHE A 126 -15.08 -2.98 6.46
N TYR A 127 -13.84 -2.65 6.14
CA TYR A 127 -13.47 -1.35 5.62
C TYR A 127 -14.04 -1.06 4.22
N LEU A 128 -14.15 -2.06 3.34
CA LEU A 128 -14.85 -1.91 2.06
C LEU A 128 -16.35 -1.64 2.24
N ILE A 129 -17.00 -2.34 3.15
CA ILE A 129 -18.43 -2.14 3.46
C ILE A 129 -18.68 -0.73 4.00
N GLN A 130 -17.76 -0.18 4.79
CA GLN A 130 -17.84 1.22 5.22
C GLN A 130 -17.76 2.20 4.04
N LEU A 131 -16.99 1.88 3.00
CA LEU A 131 -16.98 2.68 1.77
C LEU A 131 -18.26 2.56 0.95
N GLN A 132 -19.14 1.60 1.20
CA GLN A 132 -20.44 1.52 0.50
C GLN A 132 -21.48 2.52 1.04
N GLN A 133 -21.15 3.31 2.06
CA GLN A 133 -22.07 4.30 2.61
C GLN A 133 -22.23 5.49 1.65
N PRO A 134 -23.46 5.91 1.28
CA PRO A 134 -23.68 7.02 0.34
C PRO A 134 -23.20 8.38 0.85
N THR A 135 -23.13 8.55 2.17
CA THR A 135 -22.65 9.76 2.81
C THR A 135 -21.52 9.40 3.75
N ILE A 136 -20.29 9.50 3.26
CA ILE A 136 -19.08 9.21 4.04
C ILE A 136 -18.63 10.49 4.71
N ALA A 137 -18.74 10.55 6.04
CA ALA A 137 -18.10 11.61 6.81
C ALA A 137 -16.58 11.49 6.66
N GLN A 138 -15.87 12.60 6.44
CA GLN A 138 -14.40 12.57 6.34
C GLN A 138 -13.72 11.96 7.58
N THR A 139 -14.41 11.99 8.72
CA THR A 139 -13.99 11.40 9.99
C THR A 139 -13.97 9.87 9.99
N ILE A 140 -14.57 9.21 9.00
CA ILE A 140 -14.52 7.74 8.86
C ILE A 140 -13.10 7.30 8.48
N PHE A 141 -12.39 8.08 7.67
CA PHE A 141 -11.04 7.72 7.20
C PHE A 141 -9.97 7.89 8.28
N THR A 142 -9.86 6.87 9.13
CA THR A 142 -8.74 6.68 10.04
C THR A 142 -7.47 6.35 9.26
N THR A 143 -6.29 6.57 9.86
CA THR A 143 -5.01 6.29 9.19
C THR A 143 -4.85 4.79 8.92
N LYS A 144 -5.36 3.94 9.81
CA LYS A 144 -5.40 2.48 9.63
C LYS A 144 -6.31 2.06 8.48
N GLN A 145 -7.51 2.63 8.37
CA GLN A 145 -8.39 2.30 7.24
C GLN A 145 -7.76 2.72 5.91
N LEU A 146 -7.13 3.90 5.86
CA LEU A 146 -6.39 4.35 4.68
C LEU A 146 -5.22 3.41 4.36
N PHE A 147 -4.48 2.93 5.35
CA PHE A 147 -3.42 1.94 5.11
C PHE A 147 -3.99 0.68 4.44
N TYR A 148 -5.06 0.11 4.99
CA TYR A 148 -5.68 -1.12 4.46
C TYR A 148 -6.21 -0.92 3.05
N ILE A 149 -7.01 0.10 2.79
CA ILE A 149 -7.67 0.26 1.48
C ILE A 149 -6.73 0.89 0.46
N ARG A 150 -6.03 1.96 0.83
CA ARG A 150 -5.26 2.76 -0.12
C ARG A 150 -3.90 2.13 -0.37
N THR A 151 -3.10 1.98 0.69
CA THR A 151 -1.69 1.58 0.57
C THR A 151 -1.56 0.11 0.18
N CYS A 152 -2.31 -0.80 0.81
CA CYS A 152 -2.22 -2.21 0.45
C CYS A 152 -2.70 -2.47 -0.99
N SER A 153 -3.80 -1.85 -1.42
CA SER A 153 -4.26 -1.98 -2.82
C SER A 153 -3.29 -1.36 -3.80
N PHE A 154 -2.65 -0.24 -3.47
CA PHE A 154 -1.63 0.35 -4.34
C PHE A 154 -0.39 -0.56 -4.48
N SER A 155 0.10 -1.10 -3.36
CA SER A 155 1.23 -2.05 -3.36
C SER A 155 0.94 -3.26 -4.22
N LEU A 156 -0.24 -3.89 -4.04
CA LEU A 156 -0.63 -5.06 -4.80
C LEU A 156 -0.90 -4.73 -6.27
N ASN A 157 -1.45 -3.56 -6.60
CA ASN A 157 -1.61 -3.12 -7.99
C ASN A 157 -0.25 -3.09 -8.72
N SER A 158 0.72 -2.39 -8.15
CA SER A 158 2.06 -2.29 -8.75
C SER A 158 2.75 -3.65 -8.85
N TYR A 159 2.48 -4.54 -7.89
CA TYR A 159 3.09 -5.86 -7.83
C TYR A 159 2.47 -6.85 -8.81
N LEU A 160 1.15 -6.99 -8.84
CA LEU A 160 0.46 -8.00 -9.66
C LEU A 160 0.47 -7.70 -11.16
N ALA A 161 0.66 -6.43 -11.52
CA ALA A 161 0.93 -6.04 -12.90
C ALA A 161 2.32 -6.53 -13.38
N ALA A 162 3.20 -6.88 -12.45
CA ALA A 162 4.55 -7.38 -12.67
C ALA A 162 4.56 -8.90 -12.47
N GLN A 163 5.11 -9.65 -13.42
CA GLN A 163 4.81 -11.08 -13.62
C GLN A 163 5.24 -11.98 -12.46
N GLU A 164 4.32 -12.54 -11.68
CA GLU A 164 4.69 -13.50 -10.63
C GLU A 164 3.87 -14.80 -10.64
N GLU A 165 4.61 -15.92 -10.51
CA GLU A 165 4.10 -17.29 -10.47
C GLU A 165 3.77 -17.77 -9.04
N ASP A 166 4.21 -17.07 -7.98
CA ASP A 166 4.23 -17.56 -6.59
C ASP A 166 3.37 -16.75 -5.58
N PHE A 167 2.45 -15.90 -6.03
CA PHE A 167 1.54 -15.20 -5.12
C PHE A 167 0.54 -16.18 -4.47
N PRO A 168 0.20 -16.03 -3.16
CA PRO A 168 -0.60 -17.01 -2.41
C PRO A 168 -2.05 -17.19 -2.86
N PHE A 169 -2.54 -16.33 -3.77
CA PHE A 169 -3.90 -16.34 -4.25
C PHE A 169 -3.94 -16.15 -5.76
N THR A 170 -4.94 -16.73 -6.40
CA THR A 170 -5.26 -16.46 -7.80
C THR A 170 -6.07 -15.17 -7.92
N ALA A 171 -6.01 -14.53 -9.09
CA ALA A 171 -6.90 -13.42 -9.43
C ALA A 171 -8.38 -13.77 -9.18
N GLN A 172 -8.80 -14.99 -9.53
CA GLN A 172 -10.19 -15.43 -9.34
C GLN A 172 -10.57 -15.52 -7.85
N GLU A 173 -9.69 -16.01 -6.98
CA GLU A 173 -9.95 -16.07 -5.54
C GLU A 173 -10.12 -14.67 -4.93
N ILE A 174 -9.27 -13.73 -5.32
CA ILE A 174 -9.38 -12.33 -4.91
C ILE A 174 -10.69 -11.73 -5.40
N MET A 175 -11.02 -11.92 -6.68
CA MET A 175 -12.24 -11.37 -7.26
C MET A 175 -13.51 -11.96 -6.64
N ASN A 176 -13.50 -13.26 -6.32
CA ASN A 176 -14.59 -13.89 -5.57
C ASN A 176 -14.75 -13.31 -4.17
N TYR A 177 -13.63 -12.92 -3.54
CA TYR A 177 -13.62 -12.42 -2.17
C TYR A 177 -14.09 -10.96 -2.07
N ILE A 178 -13.62 -10.07 -2.94
CA ILE A 178 -13.86 -8.61 -2.82
C ILE A 178 -14.64 -7.99 -3.98
N GLY A 179 -14.82 -8.69 -5.10
CA GLY A 179 -15.32 -8.11 -6.35
C GLY A 179 -16.73 -7.52 -6.21
N ASN A 180 -17.63 -8.22 -5.51
CA ASN A 180 -18.99 -7.74 -5.27
C ASN A 180 -19.02 -6.45 -4.44
N ASP A 181 -18.15 -6.35 -3.42
CA ASP A 181 -18.08 -5.16 -2.58
C ASP A 181 -17.48 -3.97 -3.32
N PHE A 182 -16.49 -4.24 -4.18
CA PHE A 182 -15.93 -3.23 -5.08
C PHE A 182 -16.99 -2.66 -6.05
N VAL A 183 -17.76 -3.52 -6.72
CA VAL A 183 -18.82 -3.06 -7.65
C VAL A 183 -19.84 -2.17 -6.93
N LYS A 184 -20.28 -2.56 -5.74
CA LYS A 184 -21.19 -1.74 -4.92
C LYS A 184 -20.60 -0.38 -4.55
N ILE A 185 -19.31 -0.30 -4.25
CA ILE A 185 -18.64 0.99 -3.99
C ILE A 185 -18.72 1.88 -5.22
N ILE A 186 -18.43 1.36 -6.41
CA ILE A 186 -18.51 2.12 -7.67
C ILE A 186 -19.95 2.58 -7.93
N ASP A 187 -20.93 1.69 -7.78
CA ASP A 187 -22.35 2.03 -7.98
C ASP A 187 -22.80 3.15 -7.04
N VAL A 188 -22.44 3.08 -5.77
CA VAL A 188 -22.78 4.09 -4.76
C VAL A 188 -22.10 5.43 -5.03
N HIS A 189 -20.86 5.46 -5.50
CA HIS A 189 -20.09 6.71 -5.58
C HIS A 189 -20.05 7.35 -6.97
N SER A 190 -20.35 6.59 -8.03
CA SER A 190 -20.26 7.05 -9.43
C SER A 190 -21.13 8.26 -9.75
N HIS A 191 -22.21 8.49 -9.01
CA HIS A 191 -23.14 9.60 -9.23
C HIS A 191 -22.80 10.87 -8.41
N ILE A 192 -21.75 10.83 -7.58
CA ILE A 192 -21.34 11.93 -6.69
C ILE A 192 -19.85 12.28 -6.80
N ILE A 193 -19.22 12.01 -7.95
CA ILE A 193 -17.78 12.20 -8.18
C ILE A 193 -17.30 13.61 -7.80
N ASP A 194 -18.07 14.64 -8.16
CA ASP A 194 -17.72 16.05 -7.87
C ASP A 194 -17.65 16.38 -6.37
N MET A 195 -18.21 15.52 -5.51
CA MET A 195 -18.21 15.67 -4.05
C MET A 195 -17.17 14.79 -3.35
N TRP A 196 -16.36 14.04 -4.09
CA TRP A 196 -15.37 13.15 -3.49
C TRP A 196 -14.29 13.95 -2.77
N SER A 197 -14.05 13.56 -1.51
CA SER A 197 -12.83 14.00 -0.81
C SER A 197 -11.59 13.36 -1.44
N GLU A 198 -10.42 13.97 -1.27
CA GLU A 198 -9.13 13.41 -1.70
C GLU A 198 -8.91 11.98 -1.16
N LYS A 199 -9.28 11.74 0.10
CA LYS A 199 -9.18 10.41 0.73
C LYS A 199 -10.06 9.36 0.03
N LEU A 200 -11.32 9.72 -0.27
CA LEU A 200 -12.23 8.82 -0.97
C LEU A 200 -11.74 8.55 -2.40
N LEU A 201 -11.34 9.60 -3.12
CA LEU A 201 -10.80 9.50 -4.47
C LEU A 201 -9.58 8.57 -4.51
N THR A 202 -8.63 8.74 -3.60
CA THR A 202 -7.42 7.90 -3.57
C THR A 202 -7.74 6.45 -3.22
N CYS A 203 -8.64 6.18 -2.27
CA CYS A 203 -9.11 4.82 -1.99
C CYS A 203 -9.74 4.17 -3.22
N ILE A 204 -10.69 4.84 -3.88
CA ILE A 204 -11.36 4.29 -5.06
C ILE A 204 -10.37 4.09 -6.22
N ALA A 205 -9.48 5.06 -6.47
CA ALA A 205 -8.49 4.96 -7.54
C ALA A 205 -7.54 3.77 -7.36
N HIS A 206 -7.03 3.54 -6.14
CA HIS A 206 -6.15 2.40 -5.88
C HIS A 206 -6.88 1.06 -5.86
N LEU A 207 -8.15 1.02 -5.42
CA LEU A 207 -9.00 -0.17 -5.58
C LEU A 207 -9.24 -0.48 -7.06
N ILE A 208 -9.54 0.52 -7.90
CA ILE A 208 -9.69 0.32 -9.35
C ILE A 208 -8.40 -0.21 -9.95
N GLY A 209 -7.26 0.38 -9.60
CA GLY A 209 -5.94 -0.09 -10.05
C GLY A 209 -5.72 -1.55 -9.68
N PHE A 210 -5.95 -1.89 -8.41
CA PHE A 210 -5.81 -3.26 -7.91
C PHE A 210 -6.71 -4.27 -8.63
N ILE A 211 -8.01 -3.96 -8.77
CA ILE A 211 -8.95 -4.82 -9.50
C ILE A 211 -8.53 -4.97 -10.97
N SER A 212 -8.03 -3.88 -11.58
CA SER A 212 -7.49 -3.92 -12.94
C SER A 212 -6.27 -4.84 -13.02
N ALA A 213 -5.33 -4.76 -12.06
CA ALA A 213 -4.19 -5.67 -12.01
C ALA A 213 -4.62 -7.14 -11.86
N CYS A 214 -5.71 -7.42 -11.12
CA CYS A 214 -6.29 -8.76 -11.08
C CYS A 214 -6.81 -9.21 -12.45
N CYS A 215 -7.41 -8.32 -13.24
CA CYS A 215 -7.90 -8.63 -14.59
C CYS A 215 -6.78 -8.89 -15.61
N TRP A 216 -5.64 -8.23 -15.42
CA TRP A 216 -4.47 -8.26 -16.30
C TRP A 216 -3.29 -8.98 -15.65
N TRP A 217 -3.57 -9.98 -14.81
CA TRP A 217 -2.56 -10.69 -14.06
C TRP A 217 -1.45 -11.23 -14.97
N ASN A 218 -0.19 -11.05 -14.59
CA ASN A 218 0.99 -11.39 -15.40
C ASN A 218 1.05 -10.69 -16.78
N GLY A 219 0.33 -9.59 -16.96
CA GLY A 219 0.27 -8.85 -18.22
C GLY A 219 -0.59 -9.51 -19.29
N GLU A 220 -1.28 -10.61 -18.97
CA GLU A 220 -2.22 -11.27 -19.86
C GLU A 220 -3.65 -10.99 -19.40
N ASN A 221 -4.55 -10.72 -20.35
CA ASN A 221 -5.97 -10.62 -20.04
C ASN A 221 -6.48 -12.01 -19.64
N ILE A 222 -6.91 -12.17 -18.39
CA ILE A 222 -7.51 -13.43 -17.97
C ILE A 222 -8.92 -13.49 -18.58
N THR A 223 -9.05 -14.17 -19.72
CA THR A 223 -10.30 -14.34 -20.48
C THR A 223 -11.41 -15.10 -19.72
N HIS A 224 -11.12 -15.58 -18.50
CA HIS A 224 -11.99 -16.42 -17.69
C HIS A 224 -12.25 -15.90 -16.28
N ILE A 225 -11.93 -14.64 -15.96
CA ILE A 225 -12.46 -14.08 -14.72
C ILE A 225 -13.96 -13.90 -14.90
N ASN A 226 -14.73 -14.70 -14.17
CA ASN A 226 -16.17 -14.48 -14.05
C ASN A 226 -16.40 -13.21 -13.23
N LEU A 227 -16.28 -12.06 -13.89
CA LEU A 227 -16.79 -10.79 -13.43
C LEU A 227 -18.30 -10.83 -13.59
N LEU A 228 -18.97 -11.40 -12.57
CA LEU A 228 -20.43 -11.55 -12.47
C LEU A 228 -21.04 -12.57 -13.43
#